data_AF-A0A4Y2GP27-F1
#
_entry.id   AF-A0A4Y2GP27-F1
#
_cell.length_a   1.000
_cell.length_b   1.000
_cell.length_c   1.000
_cell.angle_alpha   90.00
_cell.angle_beta   90.00
_cell.angle_gamma   90.00
#
_symmetry.space_group_name_H-M   'P 1'
#
loop_
_entity.id
_entity.type
_entity.pdbx_description
1 polymer ?
#
loop_
_entity_poly.entity_id
_entity_poly.type
_entity_poly.pdbx_seq_one_letter_code
_entity_poly.pdbx_strand_id
1 'polypeptide(L)'
;MSSRVDHRAAEMQAGLFYLSFLYGLKNGPKRDVIDSCMKMDLIAKEYVCPACDEKMELNECSTLEDGFIWCCRKYGQNAHHIKRSVRKGSWFECSHLSKPEVLIFTYLWVKKTSNEWIVDEMNVSEPTVVDCKSFCREVCVDMIIRGSKKLGGVGHVVEIDESKFGKRKYHKGKRVEGKWVFGGIERGSKESFFCVVEDRTAETLIEITKKYVEPGTTVLSDC
;
A
#
# COMPACT_ATOMS: atom_id res chain seq x y z
N MET A 1 -6.96 15.72 -7.94
CA MET A 1 -6.64 14.26 -7.99
C MET A 1 -6.01 13.81 -9.32
N SER A 2 -5.83 14.66 -10.35
CA SER A 2 -5.22 14.23 -11.63
C SER A 2 -3.68 14.17 -11.61
N SER A 3 -3.00 15.06 -10.87
CA SER A 3 -1.53 15.14 -10.89
C SER A 3 -0.82 13.82 -10.54
N ARG A 4 -1.30 13.06 -9.54
CA ARG A 4 -0.68 11.80 -9.12
C ARG A 4 -0.78 10.66 -10.15
N VAL A 5 -1.83 10.65 -10.97
CA VAL A 5 -2.03 9.61 -12.00
C VAL A 5 -1.13 9.92 -13.21
N ASP A 6 -1.08 11.20 -13.59
CA ASP A 6 -0.25 11.69 -14.70
C ASP A 6 1.26 11.51 -14.40
N HIS A 7 1.68 11.76 -13.14
CA HIS A 7 3.06 11.50 -12.70
C HIS A 7 3.43 10.02 -12.75
N ARG A 8 2.55 9.11 -12.31
CA ARG A 8 2.83 7.66 -12.31
C ARG A 8 2.97 7.07 -13.72
N ALA A 9 2.16 7.54 -14.67
CA ALA A 9 2.27 7.12 -16.07
C ALA A 9 3.61 7.54 -16.68
N ALA A 10 4.07 8.76 -16.39
CA ALA A 10 5.37 9.25 -16.83
C ALA A 10 6.54 8.49 -16.18
N GLU A 11 6.44 8.13 -14.90
CA GLU A 11 7.46 7.35 -14.19
C GLU A 11 7.58 5.91 -14.70
N MET A 12 6.45 5.27 -15.03
CA MET A 12 6.44 3.96 -15.68
C MET A 12 7.07 4.01 -17.08
N GLN A 13 6.80 5.08 -17.84
CA GLN A 13 7.38 5.27 -19.17
C GLN A 13 8.88 5.63 -19.12
N ALA A 14 9.34 6.26 -18.05
CA ALA A 14 10.75 6.52 -17.76
C ALA A 14 11.50 5.30 -17.20
N GLY A 15 10.80 4.18 -16.96
CA GLY A 15 11.43 2.94 -16.52
C GLY A 15 11.95 2.91 -15.10
N LEU A 16 11.49 3.83 -14.26
CA LEU A 16 11.93 4.00 -12.87
C LEU A 16 11.53 2.85 -11.93
N PHE A 17 10.78 1.87 -12.45
CA PHE A 17 10.40 0.64 -11.75
C PHE A 17 10.89 -0.62 -12.47
N TYR A 18 11.79 -0.50 -13.46
CA TYR A 18 12.44 -1.68 -14.03
C TYR A 18 13.41 -2.29 -13.03
N LEU A 19 13.49 -3.62 -13.05
CA LEU A 19 14.34 -4.38 -12.15
C LEU A 19 15.81 -3.95 -12.23
N SER A 20 16.30 -3.61 -13.43
CA SER A 20 17.66 -3.10 -13.64
C SER A 20 17.93 -1.78 -12.92
N PHE A 21 16.98 -0.84 -12.95
CA PHE A 21 17.08 0.42 -12.23
C PHE A 21 17.10 0.18 -10.72
N LEU A 22 16.24 -0.70 -10.21
CA LEU A 22 16.16 -1.00 -8.78
C LEU A 22 17.44 -1.67 -8.24
N TYR A 23 18.04 -2.59 -9.00
CA TYR A 23 19.35 -3.15 -8.66
C TYR A 23 20.47 -2.11 -8.79
N GLY A 24 20.38 -1.19 -9.75
CA GLY A 24 21.27 -0.04 -9.85
C GLY A 24 21.23 0.84 -8.58
N LEU A 25 20.03 1.12 -8.06
CA LEU A 25 19.87 1.81 -6.77
C LEU A 25 20.42 0.99 -5.60
N LYS A 26 20.21 -0.34 -5.57
CA LYS A 26 20.71 -1.23 -4.51
C LYS A 26 22.24 -1.17 -4.39
N ASN A 27 22.92 -1.13 -5.54
CA ASN A 27 24.38 -1.16 -5.61
C ASN A 27 25.02 0.24 -5.68
N GLY A 28 24.20 1.29 -5.72
CA GLY A 28 24.64 2.68 -5.87
C GLY A 28 24.85 3.42 -4.55
N PRO A 29 25.19 4.72 -4.63
CA PRO A 29 25.29 5.59 -3.46
C PRO A 29 23.98 5.67 -2.68
N LYS A 30 24.07 5.66 -1.34
CA LYS A 30 22.90 5.82 -0.46
C LYS A 30 22.15 7.14 -0.72
N ARG A 31 22.86 8.19 -1.14
CA ARG A 31 22.28 9.49 -1.47
C ARG A 31 21.28 9.37 -2.63
N ASP A 32 21.65 8.65 -3.69
CA ASP A 32 20.80 8.45 -4.86
C ASP A 32 19.51 7.70 -4.50
N VAL A 33 19.59 6.75 -3.56
CA VAL A 33 18.43 6.06 -3.02
C VAL A 33 17.49 7.03 -2.30
N ILE A 34 18.02 7.89 -1.44
CA ILE A 34 17.22 8.90 -0.72
C ILE A 34 16.58 9.88 -1.68
N ASP A 35 17.35 10.45 -2.61
CA ASP A 35 16.85 11.44 -3.58
C ASP A 35 15.80 10.81 -4.52
N SER A 36 16.01 9.57 -4.97
CA SER A 36 15.02 8.83 -5.77
C SER A 36 13.73 8.57 -5.00
N CYS A 37 13.84 8.11 -3.73
CA CYS A 37 12.67 7.87 -2.90
C CYS A 37 11.90 9.16 -2.58
N MET A 38 12.60 10.27 -2.35
CA MET A 38 11.97 11.58 -2.18
C MET A 38 11.27 12.01 -3.46
N LYS A 39 11.93 11.90 -4.62
CA LYS A 39 11.37 12.29 -5.93
C LYS A 39 10.05 11.57 -6.22
N MET A 40 9.99 10.27 -5.93
CA MET A 40 8.80 9.42 -6.12
C MET A 40 7.75 9.53 -5.00
N ASP A 41 7.94 10.45 -4.05
CA ASP A 41 7.07 10.60 -2.86
C ASP A 41 6.94 9.31 -2.03
N LEU A 42 7.98 8.47 -2.03
CA LEU A 42 8.05 7.25 -1.23
C LEU A 42 8.55 7.50 0.19
N ILE A 43 9.23 8.63 0.42
CA ILE A 43 9.60 9.16 1.74
C ILE A 43 9.34 10.67 1.80
N ALA A 44 9.26 11.22 3.01
CA ALA A 44 9.06 12.65 3.19
C ALA A 44 10.26 13.45 2.65
N LYS A 45 9.96 14.55 1.95
CA LYS A 45 10.95 15.51 1.43
C LYS A 45 11.44 16.49 2.49
N GLU A 46 10.65 16.68 3.55
CA GLU A 46 10.96 17.56 4.67
C GLU A 46 10.25 17.08 5.94
N TYR A 47 10.79 17.48 7.09
CA TYR A 47 10.11 17.39 8.37
C TYR A 47 10.22 18.69 9.14
N VAL A 48 9.21 18.93 9.97
CA VAL A 48 9.19 20.02 10.96
C VAL A 48 9.51 19.45 12.34
N CYS A 49 10.34 20.18 13.09
CA CYS A 49 10.74 19.82 14.44
C CYS A 49 9.57 20.02 15.42
N PRO A 50 9.13 18.99 16.16
CA PRO A 50 7.99 19.12 17.06
C PRO A 50 8.26 20.01 18.30
N ALA A 51 9.51 20.36 18.58
CA ALA A 51 9.87 21.18 19.74
C ALA A 51 10.00 22.68 19.43
N CYS A 52 10.33 23.06 18.19
CA CYS A 52 10.52 24.46 17.82
C CYS A 52 9.83 24.88 16.52
N ASP A 53 9.10 23.97 15.87
CA ASP A 53 8.38 24.21 14.61
C ASP A 53 9.25 24.63 13.41
N GLU A 54 10.58 24.53 13.55
CA GLU A 54 11.52 24.79 12.47
C GLU A 54 11.73 23.57 11.58
N LYS A 55 12.10 23.80 10.31
CA LYS A 55 12.49 22.73 9.39
C LYS A 55 13.70 21.97 9.92
N MET A 56 13.64 20.63 9.83
CA MET A 56 14.76 19.75 10.16
C MET A 56 15.77 19.71 9.00
N GLU A 57 17.03 19.47 9.32
CA GLU A 57 18.12 19.29 8.36
C GLU A 57 18.36 17.79 8.10
N LEU A 58 18.60 17.42 6.84
CA LEU A 58 18.96 16.05 6.48
C LEU A 58 20.48 15.89 6.57
N ASN A 59 20.95 15.16 7.57
CA ASN A 59 22.37 15.01 7.85
C ASN A 59 22.86 13.60 7.50
N GLU A 60 24.11 13.51 7.04
CA GLU A 60 24.80 12.24 6.86
C GLU A 60 25.06 11.57 8.22
N CYS A 61 24.85 10.26 8.26
CA CYS A 61 25.07 9.43 9.42
C CYS A 61 25.49 8.03 8.96
N SER A 62 26.80 7.83 8.79
CA SER A 62 27.38 6.60 8.25
C SER A 62 27.11 5.36 9.09
N THR A 63 26.82 5.52 10.38
CA THR A 63 26.47 4.43 11.30
C THR A 63 25.09 3.83 11.03
N LEU A 64 24.23 4.53 10.27
CA LEU A 64 22.91 4.03 9.90
C LEU A 64 22.98 3.30 8.55
N GLU A 65 22.16 2.26 8.43
CA GLU A 65 21.98 1.52 7.18
C GLU A 65 21.65 2.47 6.01
N ASP A 66 20.75 3.43 6.27
CA ASP A 66 20.32 4.41 5.27
C ASP A 66 21.33 5.53 5.01
N GLY A 67 22.33 5.70 5.87
CA GLY A 67 23.35 6.75 5.72
C GLY A 67 22.88 8.17 6.01
N PHE A 68 21.59 8.40 6.28
CA PHE A 68 21.02 9.73 6.48
C PHE A 68 19.98 9.75 7.60
N ILE A 69 19.88 10.89 8.28
CA ILE A 69 18.91 11.12 9.36
C ILE A 69 18.48 12.59 9.40
N TRP A 70 17.20 12.82 9.67
CA TRP A 70 16.70 14.17 9.91
C TRP A 70 17.04 14.61 11.33
N CYS A 71 17.61 15.80 11.47
CA CYS A 71 18.03 16.35 12.76
C CYS A 71 17.56 17.79 12.90
N CYS A 72 17.11 18.15 14.10
CA CYS A 72 17.00 19.52 14.55
C CYS A 72 17.84 19.67 15.81
N ARG A 73 18.84 20.55 15.77
CA ARG A 73 19.73 20.81 16.89
C ARG A 73 19.72 22.31 17.20
N LYS A 74 19.26 22.67 18.39
CA LYS A 74 19.29 24.05 18.90
C LYS A 74 20.07 24.08 20.22
N TYR A 75 20.83 25.14 20.41
CA TYR A 75 21.59 25.42 21.62
C TYR A 75 21.00 26.64 22.34
N GLY A 76 21.26 26.80 23.64
CA GLY A 76 20.77 27.93 24.43
C GLY A 76 19.37 27.71 25.00
N GLN A 77 18.56 28.77 25.07
CA GLN A 77 17.18 28.67 25.55
C GLN A 77 16.35 27.80 24.61
N ASN A 78 15.57 26.86 25.16
CA ASN A 78 14.88 25.81 24.40
C ASN A 78 15.82 24.86 23.63
N ALA A 79 17.01 24.59 24.17
CA ALA A 79 17.95 23.61 23.60
C ALA A 79 17.30 22.23 23.44
N HIS A 80 17.46 21.64 22.26
CA HIS A 80 17.00 20.30 21.96
C HIS A 80 17.83 19.69 20.84
N HIS A 81 17.81 18.36 20.79
CA HIS A 81 18.44 17.59 19.73
C HIS A 81 17.49 16.46 19.34
N ILE A 82 16.60 16.77 18.37
CA ILE A 82 15.60 15.83 17.90
C ILE A 82 16.10 15.19 16.62
N LYS A 83 16.04 13.86 16.59
CA LYS A 83 16.39 13.06 15.41
C LYS A 83 15.17 12.30 14.91
N ARG A 84 15.09 12.10 13.60
CA ARG A 84 14.00 11.35 12.96
C ARG A 84 14.56 10.55 11.79
N SER A 85 14.22 9.26 11.74
CA SER A 85 14.60 8.39 10.62
C SER A 85 14.01 8.92 9.30
N VAL A 86 14.78 8.79 8.22
CA VAL A 86 14.29 9.04 6.84
C VAL A 86 13.15 8.11 6.43
N ARG A 87 12.93 7.01 7.16
CA ARG A 87 11.83 6.05 6.93
C ARG A 87 10.54 6.41 7.65
N LYS A 88 10.51 7.45 8.49
CA LYS A 88 9.38 7.72 9.38
C LYS A 88 8.10 8.07 8.60
N GLY A 89 6.98 7.40 8.88
CA GLY A 89 5.70 7.66 8.23
C GLY A 89 5.66 7.26 6.76
N SER A 90 6.49 6.30 6.35
CA SER A 90 6.54 5.82 4.98
C SER A 90 6.45 4.29 4.88
N TRP A 91 6.38 3.80 3.64
CA TRP A 91 6.37 2.37 3.32
C TRP A 91 7.58 1.60 3.87
N PHE A 92 8.68 2.30 4.16
CA PHE A 92 9.91 1.70 4.66
C PHE A 92 10.00 1.69 6.19
N GLU A 93 9.04 2.29 6.90
CA GLU A 93 9.05 2.34 8.36
C GLU A 93 9.02 0.93 8.96
N CYS A 94 9.80 0.71 10.03
CA CYS A 94 9.93 -0.59 10.72
C CYS A 94 10.51 -1.75 9.89
N SER A 95 10.74 -1.58 8.59
CA SER A 95 11.36 -2.63 7.77
C SER A 95 12.85 -2.77 8.07
N HIS A 96 13.30 -4.02 8.24
CA HIS A 96 14.71 -4.39 8.33
C HIS A 96 15.39 -4.55 6.96
N LEU A 97 14.62 -4.51 5.87
CA LEU A 97 15.16 -4.51 4.52
C LEU A 97 15.60 -3.11 4.13
N SER A 98 16.62 -3.02 3.29
CA SER A 98 17.00 -1.74 2.69
C SER A 98 15.88 -1.21 1.79
N LYS A 99 15.82 0.12 1.58
CA LYS A 99 14.79 0.71 0.69
C LYS A 99 14.80 0.08 -0.70
N PRO A 100 15.96 -0.14 -1.36
CA PRO A 100 16.00 -0.81 -2.65
C PRO A 100 15.48 -2.25 -2.58
N GLU A 101 15.76 -3.00 -1.51
CA GLU A 101 15.23 -4.36 -1.33
C GLU A 101 13.72 -4.36 -1.19
N VAL A 102 13.14 -3.43 -0.42
CA VAL A 102 11.68 -3.29 -0.34
C VAL A 102 11.10 -3.01 -1.73
N LEU A 103 11.72 -2.15 -2.53
CA LEU A 103 11.25 -1.83 -3.90
C LEU A 103 11.36 -3.03 -4.85
N ILE A 104 12.48 -3.75 -4.83
CA ILE A 104 12.68 -4.98 -5.62
C ILE A 104 11.64 -6.01 -5.22
N PHE A 105 11.43 -6.20 -3.92
CA PHE A 105 10.42 -7.13 -3.41
C PHE A 105 9.03 -6.77 -3.91
N THR A 106 8.63 -5.50 -3.80
CA THR A 106 7.32 -5.03 -4.29
C THR A 106 7.18 -5.28 -5.79
N TYR A 107 8.23 -5.03 -6.58
CA TYR A 107 8.24 -5.34 -8.02
C TYR A 107 8.02 -6.83 -8.28
N LEU A 108 8.77 -7.72 -7.60
CA LEU A 108 8.65 -9.17 -7.76
C LEU A 108 7.26 -9.68 -7.33
N TRP A 109 6.69 -9.11 -6.27
CA TRP A 109 5.34 -9.41 -5.84
C TRP A 109 4.29 -9.03 -6.91
N VAL A 110 4.40 -7.84 -7.49
CA VAL A 110 3.53 -7.39 -8.59
C VAL A 110 3.65 -8.30 -9.81
N LYS A 111 4.86 -8.80 -10.11
CA LYS A 111 5.11 -9.78 -11.18
C LYS A 111 4.66 -11.20 -10.85
N LYS A 112 4.03 -11.40 -9.68
CA LYS A 112 3.52 -12.70 -9.20
C LYS A 112 4.60 -13.76 -9.08
N THR A 113 5.83 -13.36 -8.77
CA THR A 113 6.96 -14.27 -8.58
C THR A 113 6.73 -15.19 -7.37
N SER A 114 7.18 -16.44 -7.49
CA SER A 114 7.00 -17.46 -6.44
C SER A 114 7.79 -17.12 -5.18
N ASN A 115 7.42 -17.71 -4.03
CA ASN A 115 8.14 -17.45 -2.78
C ASN A 115 9.56 -18.00 -2.84
N GLU A 116 9.72 -19.21 -3.37
CA GLU A 116 10.99 -19.92 -3.45
C GLU A 116 12.01 -19.11 -4.24
N TRP A 117 11.58 -18.54 -5.37
CA TRP A 117 12.45 -17.70 -6.19
C TRP A 117 12.82 -16.40 -5.48
N ILE A 118 11.88 -15.75 -4.79
CA ILE A 118 12.17 -14.51 -4.05
C ILE A 118 13.14 -14.78 -2.87
N VAL A 119 12.96 -15.89 -2.16
CA VAL A 119 13.87 -16.32 -1.08
C VAL A 119 15.29 -16.46 -1.61
N ASP A 120 15.45 -17.16 -2.74
CA ASP A 120 16.76 -17.41 -3.36
C ASP A 120 17.38 -16.10 -3.90
N GLU A 121 16.65 -15.35 -4.71
CA GLU A 121 17.13 -14.12 -5.35
C GLU A 121 17.52 -13.04 -4.33
N MET A 122 16.70 -12.86 -3.28
CA MET A 122 16.91 -11.80 -2.31
C MET A 122 17.73 -12.24 -1.09
N ASN A 123 18.03 -13.55 -0.98
CA ASN A 123 18.69 -14.15 0.17
C ASN A 123 18.02 -13.77 1.51
N VAL A 124 16.69 -13.91 1.57
CA VAL A 124 15.86 -13.62 2.75
C VAL A 124 15.13 -14.87 3.22
N SER A 125 14.73 -14.90 4.49
CA SER A 125 13.98 -16.04 5.02
C SER A 125 12.57 -16.14 4.40
N GLU A 126 12.04 -17.36 4.26
CA GLU A 126 10.66 -17.57 3.82
C GLU A 126 9.63 -16.82 4.70
N PRO A 127 9.74 -16.81 6.06
CA PRO A 127 8.88 -15.96 6.90
C PRO A 127 8.91 -14.48 6.50
N THR A 128 10.09 -13.92 6.21
CA THR A 128 10.22 -12.54 5.73
C THR A 128 9.45 -12.32 4.43
N VAL A 129 9.51 -13.26 3.48
CA VAL A 129 8.76 -13.17 2.21
C VAL A 129 7.26 -13.20 2.46
N VAL A 130 6.78 -14.11 3.30
CA VAL A 130 5.35 -14.22 3.63
C VAL A 130 4.84 -12.93 4.29
N ASP A 131 5.61 -12.37 5.22
CA ASP A 131 5.30 -11.12 5.90
C ASP A 131 5.27 -9.93 4.93
N CYS A 132 6.31 -9.75 4.13
CA CYS A 132 6.37 -8.67 3.13
C CYS A 132 5.24 -8.78 2.07
N LYS A 133 4.86 -10.00 1.65
CA LYS A 133 3.69 -10.20 0.76
C LYS A 133 2.39 -9.85 1.49
N SER A 134 2.29 -10.06 2.79
CA SER A 134 1.11 -9.66 3.58
C SER A 134 1.00 -8.15 3.64
N PHE A 135 2.10 -7.45 3.92
CA PHE A 135 2.15 -6.00 3.91
C PHE A 135 1.72 -5.43 2.55
N CYS A 136 2.20 -6.00 1.43
CA CYS A 136 1.76 -5.58 0.09
C CYS A 136 0.25 -5.77 -0.14
N ARG A 137 -0.33 -6.88 0.36
CA ARG A 137 -1.78 -7.13 0.28
C ARG A 137 -2.57 -6.14 1.12
N GLU A 138 -2.10 -5.78 2.31
CA GLU A 138 -2.76 -4.82 3.19
C GLU A 138 -2.92 -3.45 2.51
N VAL A 139 -1.91 -2.99 1.77
CA VAL A 139 -2.02 -1.77 0.95
C VAL A 139 -3.11 -1.87 -0.10
N CYS A 140 -3.20 -3.01 -0.81
CA CYS A 140 -4.27 -3.22 -1.78
C CYS A 140 -5.65 -3.22 -1.12
N VAL A 141 -5.79 -3.84 0.05
CA VAL A 141 -7.04 -3.85 0.81
C VAL A 141 -7.43 -2.43 1.25
N ASP A 142 -6.51 -1.66 1.83
CA ASP A 142 -6.74 -0.26 2.23
C ASP A 142 -7.13 0.60 1.01
N MET A 143 -6.46 0.44 -0.13
CA MET A 143 -6.78 1.14 -1.36
C MET A 143 -8.19 0.81 -1.88
N ILE A 144 -8.59 -0.47 -1.85
CA ILE A 144 -9.94 -0.91 -2.27
C ILE A 144 -11.01 -0.37 -1.31
N ILE A 145 -10.78 -0.44 0.00
CA ILE A 145 -11.73 0.05 1.01
C ILE A 145 -11.89 1.57 0.90
N ARG A 146 -10.79 2.33 0.82
CA ARG A 146 -10.84 3.80 0.65
C ARG A 146 -11.40 4.22 -0.70
N GLY A 147 -11.20 3.41 -1.72
CA GLY A 147 -11.72 3.62 -3.06
C GLY A 147 -13.20 3.25 -3.22
N SER A 148 -13.81 2.60 -2.21
CA SER A 148 -15.21 2.21 -2.26
C SER A 148 -16.12 3.43 -2.26
N LYS A 149 -16.99 3.53 -3.27
CA LYS A 149 -17.90 4.67 -3.45
C LYS A 149 -19.35 4.26 -3.25
N LYS A 150 -20.19 5.27 -3.03
CA LYS A 150 -21.63 5.11 -3.20
C LYS A 150 -21.95 5.12 -4.69
N LEU A 151 -22.67 4.11 -5.16
CA LEU A 151 -22.86 3.79 -6.58
C LEU A 151 -24.30 4.03 -7.03
N GLY A 152 -24.48 4.16 -8.35
CA GLY A 152 -25.79 4.16 -8.99
C GLY A 152 -26.50 5.52 -8.97
N GLY A 153 -27.82 5.46 -8.97
CA GLY A 153 -28.74 6.58 -9.14
C GLY A 153 -29.83 6.24 -10.16
N VAL A 154 -30.74 7.18 -10.39
CA VAL A 154 -31.84 7.00 -11.36
C VAL A 154 -31.26 6.70 -12.73
N GLY A 155 -31.67 5.56 -13.31
CA GLY A 155 -31.21 5.11 -14.63
C GLY A 155 -29.90 4.32 -14.62
N HIS A 156 -29.29 4.10 -13.45
CA HIS A 156 -28.08 3.30 -13.30
C HIS A 156 -28.39 1.87 -12.83
N VAL A 157 -27.47 0.96 -13.14
CA VAL A 157 -27.55 -0.46 -12.77
C VAL A 157 -26.33 -0.84 -11.96
N VAL A 158 -26.55 -1.39 -10.77
CA VAL A 158 -25.50 -1.92 -9.89
C VAL A 158 -25.70 -3.42 -9.72
N GLU A 159 -24.66 -4.19 -10.02
CA GLU A 159 -24.60 -5.62 -9.72
C GLU A 159 -24.01 -5.80 -8.33
N ILE A 160 -24.66 -6.60 -7.48
CA ILE A 160 -24.18 -6.94 -6.14
C ILE A 160 -23.93 -8.45 -6.03
N ASP A 161 -22.87 -8.82 -5.32
CA ASP A 161 -22.47 -10.23 -5.13
C ASP A 161 -21.83 -10.47 -3.75
N GLU A 162 -21.92 -11.73 -3.31
CA GLU A 162 -21.30 -12.26 -2.09
C GLU A 162 -20.23 -13.29 -2.42
N SER A 163 -19.00 -13.01 -1.99
CA SER A 163 -17.88 -13.93 -2.17
C SER A 163 -17.27 -14.35 -0.83
N LYS A 164 -17.24 -15.67 -0.57
CA LYS A 164 -16.55 -16.24 0.60
C LYS A 164 -15.09 -16.56 0.29
N PHE A 165 -14.19 -15.87 0.97
CA PHE A 165 -12.75 -16.13 0.96
C PHE A 165 -12.36 -17.09 2.09
N GLY A 166 -11.35 -17.94 1.87
CA GLY A 166 -10.97 -18.99 2.84
C GLY A 166 -11.84 -20.25 2.79
N LYS A 167 -12.56 -20.48 1.68
CA LYS A 167 -13.29 -21.74 1.44
C LYS A 167 -12.35 -22.85 0.97
N ARG A 168 -12.64 -24.10 1.34
CA ARG A 168 -11.92 -25.27 0.83
C ARG A 168 -12.10 -25.37 -0.68
N LYS A 169 -11.01 -25.53 -1.43
CA LYS A 169 -11.08 -25.91 -2.84
C LYS A 169 -11.49 -27.39 -2.90
N TYR A 170 -12.58 -27.71 -3.62
CA TYR A 170 -13.08 -29.09 -3.80
C TYR A 170 -13.41 -29.84 -2.49
N HIS A 171 -13.82 -29.15 -1.42
CA HIS A 171 -14.12 -29.72 -0.09
C HIS A 171 -12.94 -30.46 0.58
N LYS A 172 -11.74 -30.43 0.01
CA LYS A 172 -10.53 -31.07 0.53
C LYS A 172 -9.72 -30.11 1.41
N GLY A 173 -9.01 -30.66 2.39
CA GLY A 173 -8.10 -29.91 3.27
C GLY A 173 -8.71 -29.41 4.59
N LYS A 174 -7.95 -28.59 5.34
CA LYS A 174 -8.33 -28.07 6.66
C LYS A 174 -9.57 -27.16 6.56
N ARG A 175 -10.45 -27.18 7.56
CA ARG A 175 -11.55 -26.20 7.65
C ARG A 175 -10.91 -24.87 8.05
N VAL A 176 -11.07 -23.84 7.23
CA VAL A 176 -10.63 -22.49 7.55
C VAL A 176 -11.89 -21.65 7.78
N GLU A 177 -11.86 -20.82 8.81
CA GLU A 177 -12.89 -19.82 9.01
C GLU A 177 -12.74 -18.77 7.91
N GLY A 178 -13.69 -18.77 6.98
CA GLY A 178 -13.68 -17.87 5.85
C GLY A 178 -14.36 -16.56 6.16
N LYS A 179 -13.88 -15.47 5.57
CA LYS A 179 -14.53 -14.16 5.61
C LYS A 179 -15.44 -13.99 4.40
N TRP A 180 -16.61 -13.41 4.62
CA TRP A 180 -17.50 -13.00 3.55
C TRP A 180 -17.13 -11.59 3.12
N VAL A 181 -17.14 -11.36 1.81
CA VAL A 181 -17.03 -10.04 1.22
C VAL A 181 -18.28 -9.82 0.40
N PHE A 182 -19.02 -8.78 0.75
CA PHE A 182 -20.13 -8.27 -0.04
C PHE A 182 -19.66 -7.06 -0.81
N GLY A 183 -19.98 -6.99 -2.10
CA GLY A 183 -19.56 -5.89 -2.94
C GLY A 183 -20.56 -5.60 -4.04
N GLY A 184 -20.39 -4.44 -4.65
CA GLY A 184 -21.15 -4.07 -5.82
C GLY A 184 -20.30 -3.36 -6.85
N ILE A 185 -20.67 -3.49 -8.11
CA ILE A 185 -20.04 -2.82 -9.25
C ILE A 185 -21.12 -2.17 -10.11
N GLU A 186 -20.89 -0.92 -10.48
CA GLU A 186 -21.75 -0.19 -11.39
C GLU A 186 -21.43 -0.55 -12.84
N ARG A 187 -22.47 -0.90 -13.61
CA ARG A 187 -22.32 -1.17 -15.05
C ARG A 187 -21.87 0.09 -15.79
N GLY A 188 -20.83 -0.04 -16.59
CA GLY A 188 -20.33 1.03 -17.47
C GLY A 188 -19.23 1.91 -16.87
N SER A 189 -19.18 2.12 -15.56
CA SER A 189 -18.15 2.94 -14.90
C SER A 189 -17.00 2.13 -14.28
N LYS A 190 -17.22 0.84 -13.99
CA LYS A 190 -16.34 -0.03 -13.18
C LYS A 190 -16.12 0.47 -11.75
N GLU A 191 -16.86 1.50 -11.32
CA GLU A 191 -16.86 1.95 -9.94
C GLU A 191 -17.47 0.87 -9.06
N SER A 192 -16.88 0.67 -7.88
CA SER A 192 -17.23 -0.46 -7.02
C SER A 192 -17.16 -0.10 -5.54
N PHE A 193 -17.81 -0.91 -4.71
CA PHE A 193 -17.62 -0.94 -3.27
C PHE A 193 -17.36 -2.36 -2.81
N PHE A 194 -16.59 -2.51 -1.73
CA PHE A 194 -16.34 -3.80 -1.09
C PHE A 194 -16.45 -3.66 0.42
N CYS A 195 -17.11 -4.62 1.06
CA CYS A 195 -17.32 -4.66 2.50
C CYS A 195 -17.06 -6.08 3.02
N VAL A 196 -16.18 -6.21 4.01
CA VAL A 196 -16.02 -7.47 4.74
C VAL A 196 -17.17 -7.57 5.74
N VAL A 197 -17.91 -8.68 5.70
CA VAL A 197 -19.09 -8.92 6.55
C VAL A 197 -18.91 -10.18 7.39
N GLU A 198 -19.44 -10.17 8.61
CA GLU A 198 -19.37 -11.31 9.54
C GLU A 198 -20.46 -12.35 9.22
N ASP A 199 -21.66 -11.88 8.92
CA ASP A 199 -22.80 -12.67 8.46
C ASP A 199 -23.36 -12.11 7.14
N ARG A 200 -24.15 -12.96 6.48
CA ARG A 200 -24.83 -12.67 5.20
C ARG A 200 -26.35 -12.70 5.37
N THR A 201 -26.84 -12.26 6.53
CA THR A 201 -28.28 -12.13 6.73
C THR A 201 -28.83 -11.09 5.76
N ALA A 202 -30.08 -11.26 5.35
CA ALA A 202 -30.72 -10.32 4.43
C ALA A 202 -30.69 -8.90 5.01
N GLU A 203 -30.89 -8.78 6.33
CA GLU A 203 -30.82 -7.53 7.07
C GLU A 203 -29.46 -6.84 6.92
N THR A 204 -28.36 -7.56 7.20
CA THR A 204 -26.99 -7.02 7.06
C THR A 204 -26.72 -6.53 5.64
N LEU A 205 -27.07 -7.33 4.64
CA LEU A 205 -26.79 -7.00 3.23
C LEU A 205 -27.66 -5.85 2.72
N ILE A 206 -28.91 -5.76 3.15
CA ILE A 206 -29.82 -4.66 2.83
C ILE A 206 -29.28 -3.35 3.41
N GLU A 207 -28.81 -3.34 4.66
CA GLU A 207 -28.25 -2.13 5.28
C GLU A 207 -26.97 -1.67 4.59
N ILE A 208 -26.09 -2.60 4.21
CA ILE A 208 -24.90 -2.26 3.42
C ILE A 208 -25.29 -1.72 2.03
N THR A 209 -26.29 -2.33 1.38
CA THR A 209 -26.79 -1.86 0.08
C THR A 209 -27.32 -0.44 0.19
N LYS A 210 -28.14 -0.12 1.21
CA LYS A 210 -28.62 1.26 1.43
C LYS A 210 -27.50 2.27 1.66
N LYS A 211 -26.40 1.83 2.29
CA LYS A 211 -25.22 2.68 2.52
C LYS A 211 -24.46 2.97 1.23
N TYR A 212 -24.30 1.99 0.35
CA TYR A 212 -23.41 2.07 -0.82
C TYR A 212 -24.12 2.14 -2.17
N VAL A 213 -25.44 2.10 -2.22
CA VAL A 213 -26.22 2.25 -3.45
C VAL A 213 -27.21 3.40 -3.30
N GLU A 214 -27.23 4.29 -4.29
CA GLU A 214 -28.13 5.44 -4.33
C GLU A 214 -29.60 4.99 -4.56
N PRO A 215 -30.58 5.69 -3.97
CA PRO A 215 -31.99 5.45 -4.27
C PRO A 215 -32.31 5.61 -5.77
N GLY A 216 -33.23 4.79 -6.27
CA GLY A 216 -33.64 4.79 -7.69
C GLY A 216 -32.72 3.98 -8.62
N THR A 217 -31.67 3.35 -8.08
CA THR A 217 -30.82 2.40 -8.80
C THR A 217 -31.55 1.09 -9.07
N THR A 218 -31.35 0.50 -10.25
CA THR A 218 -31.71 -0.89 -10.52
C THR A 218 -30.62 -1.80 -9.97
N VAL A 219 -30.94 -2.59 -8.94
CA VAL A 219 -29.99 -3.54 -8.33
C VAL A 219 -30.20 -4.93 -8.94
N LEU A 220 -29.10 -5.54 -9.39
CA LEU A 220 -29.07 -6.92 -9.88
C LEU A 220 -28.29 -7.78 -8.89
N SER A 221 -28.84 -8.94 -8.53
CA SER A 221 -28.21 -9.91 -7.65
C SER A 221 -28.50 -11.32 -8.18
N ASP A 222 -27.49 -12.19 -8.12
CA ASP A 222 -27.64 -13.60 -8.47
C ASP A 222 -28.32 -14.31 -7.29
N CYS A 223 -29.66 -14.32 -7.30
CA CYS A 223 -30.48 -15.09 -6.37
C CYS A 223 -30.18 -16.60 -6.42
#